data_AF-A0A1E3Q8L2-F1
#
_entry.id   AF-A0A1E3Q8L2-F1
#
_cell.length_a   1.000
_cell.length_b   1.000
_cell.length_c   1.000
_cell.angle_alpha   90.00
_cell.angle_beta   90.00
_cell.angle_gamma   90.00
#
_symmetry.space_group_name_H-M   'P 1'
#
loop_
_entity.id
_entity.type
_entity.pdbx_description
1 polymer ?
#
loop_
_entity_poly.entity_id
_entity_poly.type
_entity_poly.pdbx_seq_one_letter_code
_entity_poly.pdbx_strand_id
1 'polypeptide(L)'
;MLRSRVGTIRPVHEFLDFKRVSKPKNMNDVQKRVAYNLAYFSANYLIVFAMLLVYSLLKNWLLLFVLVFVSASLYGINYLKGADLNLGFVRLTTSQLYVGLLVVALPLGFLASPFSTILWLLGAACVTIIGHAAIMDKPIESAFSEEAV
;
A
#
# COMPACT_ATOMS: atom_id res chain seq x y z
N MET A 1 16.10 -10.12 11.67
CA MET A 1 14.84 -9.85 12.39
C MET A 1 13.59 -9.79 11.47
N LEU A 2 13.54 -10.56 10.37
CA LEU A 2 12.40 -10.59 9.42
C LEU A 2 11.56 -11.88 9.50
N ARG A 3 11.85 -12.78 10.45
CA ARG A 3 11.39 -14.17 10.45
C ARG A 3 10.15 -14.45 11.31
N SER A 4 9.25 -13.48 11.53
CA SER A 4 8.08 -13.69 12.40
C SER A 4 6.84 -12.82 12.11
N ARG A 5 6.64 -12.34 10.87
CA ARG A 5 5.39 -11.64 10.49
C ARG A 5 4.59 -12.35 9.38
N VAL A 6 5.23 -13.27 8.66
CA VAL A 6 4.58 -14.10 7.63
C VAL A 6 3.77 -15.26 8.26
N GLY A 7 3.95 -15.53 9.56
CA GLY A 7 3.26 -16.58 10.31
C GLY A 7 1.90 -16.19 10.91
N THR A 8 1.33 -15.03 10.57
CA THR A 8 0.09 -14.52 11.19
C THR A 8 -1.02 -14.23 10.18
N ILE A 9 -0.99 -14.84 8.99
CA ILE A 9 -2.15 -14.80 8.09
C ILE A 9 -3.24 -15.64 8.76
N ARG A 10 -4.29 -14.98 9.22
CA ARG A 10 -5.45 -15.66 9.80
C ARG A 10 -6.32 -16.25 8.68
N PRO A 11 -6.95 -17.41 8.90
CA PRO A 11 -7.88 -17.97 7.94
C PRO A 11 -8.92 -16.93 7.48
N VAL A 12 -9.20 -16.91 6.18
CA VAL A 12 -10.13 -15.92 5.59
C VAL A 12 -11.53 -16.02 6.20
N HIS A 13 -11.97 -17.23 6.59
CA HIS A 13 -13.25 -17.43 7.25
C HIS A 13 -13.31 -16.78 8.64
N GLU A 14 -12.17 -16.65 9.32
CA GLU A 14 -12.07 -15.98 10.61
C GLU A 14 -12.01 -14.46 10.44
N PHE A 15 -11.32 -14.00 9.39
CA PHE A 15 -11.29 -12.61 9.01
C PHE A 15 -12.69 -12.11 8.62
N LEU A 16 -13.42 -12.88 7.81
CA LEU A 16 -14.78 -12.57 7.37
C LEU A 16 -15.86 -13.29 8.18
N ASP A 17 -15.67 -13.40 9.50
CA ASP A 17 -16.68 -14.00 10.37
C ASP A 17 -17.82 -13.02 10.65
N PHE A 18 -18.83 -13.04 9.78
CA PHE A 18 -20.03 -12.21 9.89
C PHE A 18 -20.81 -12.41 11.20
N LYS A 19 -20.61 -13.51 11.92
CA LYS A 19 -21.27 -13.74 13.21
C LYS A 19 -20.70 -12.86 14.33
N ARG A 20 -19.45 -12.42 14.18
CA ARG A 20 -18.75 -11.52 15.12
C ARG A 20 -18.95 -10.05 14.79
N VAL A 21 -19.66 -9.73 13.71
CA VAL A 21 -19.97 -8.35 13.36
C VAL A 21 -21.04 -7.84 14.32
N SER A 22 -20.71 -6.80 15.07
CA SER A 22 -21.66 -6.15 15.97
C SER A 22 -21.47 -4.64 16.00
N LYS A 23 -22.53 -3.92 16.34
CA LYS A 23 -22.46 -2.47 16.50
C LYS A 23 -21.69 -2.12 17.78
N PRO A 24 -20.61 -1.33 17.70
CA PRO A 24 -19.87 -0.91 18.87
C PRO A 24 -20.74 -0.05 19.79
N LYS A 25 -20.61 -0.26 21.10
CA LYS A 25 -21.47 0.38 22.10
C LYS A 25 -21.14 1.86 22.31
N ASN A 26 -19.87 2.23 22.20
CA ASN A 26 -19.37 3.59 22.35
C ASN A 26 -17.98 3.75 21.71
N MET A 27 -17.42 4.96 21.73
CA MET A 27 -16.11 5.24 21.13
C MET A 27 -14.95 4.48 21.79
N ASN A 28 -15.04 4.21 23.10
CA ASN A 28 -14.02 3.43 23.82
C ASN A 28 -14.00 1.97 23.34
N ASP A 29 -15.18 1.39 23.10
CA ASP A 29 -15.33 0.06 22.50
C ASP A 29 -14.72 0.01 21.09
N VAL A 30 -14.96 1.04 20.25
CA VAL A 30 -14.29 1.14 18.94
C VAL A 30 -12.77 1.13 19.07
N GLN A 31 -12.21 1.95 19.95
CA GLN A 31 -10.75 2.01 20.14
C GLN A 31 -10.19 0.65 20.56
N LYS A 32 -10.84 -0.02 21.51
CA LYS A 32 -10.45 -1.36 21.98
C LYS A 32 -10.53 -2.42 20.88
N ARG A 33 -11.59 -2.42 20.07
CA ARG A 33 -11.76 -3.34 18.94
C ARG A 33 -10.72 -3.09 17.85
N VAL A 34 -10.51 -1.84 17.47
CA VAL A 34 -9.52 -1.47 16.45
C VAL A 34 -8.12 -1.87 16.89
N ALA A 35 -7.71 -1.53 18.12
CA ALA A 35 -6.40 -1.88 18.65
C ALA A 35 -6.14 -3.39 18.63
N TYR A 36 -7.12 -4.18 19.09
CA TYR A 36 -7.03 -5.64 19.10
C TYR A 36 -6.98 -6.22 17.67
N ASN A 37 -7.98 -5.87 16.84
CA ASN A 37 -8.13 -6.46 15.51
C ASN A 37 -6.99 -6.06 14.57
N LEU A 38 -6.46 -4.84 14.66
CA LEU A 38 -5.33 -4.39 13.84
C LEU A 38 -4.06 -5.19 14.15
N ALA A 39 -3.82 -5.55 15.41
CA ALA A 39 -2.73 -6.44 15.79
C ALA A 39 -3.01 -7.89 15.35
N TYR A 40 -4.23 -8.37 15.62
CA TYR A 40 -4.64 -9.76 15.41
C TYR A 40 -4.67 -10.17 13.92
N PHE A 41 -5.21 -9.30 13.05
CA PHE A 41 -5.35 -9.50 11.60
C PHE A 41 -4.32 -8.71 10.77
N SER A 42 -3.19 -8.32 11.38
CA SER A 42 -2.18 -7.45 10.73
C SER A 42 -1.74 -7.92 9.34
N ALA A 43 -1.52 -9.22 9.15
CA ALA A 43 -1.15 -9.79 7.85
C ALA A 43 -2.29 -9.75 6.83
N ASN A 44 -3.54 -10.02 7.25
CA ASN A 44 -4.71 -9.91 6.39
C ASN A 44 -4.92 -8.47 5.92
N TYR A 45 -4.77 -7.48 6.80
CA TYR A 45 -4.87 -6.07 6.42
C TYR A 45 -3.76 -5.61 5.47
N LEU A 46 -2.54 -6.15 5.62
CA LEU A 46 -1.47 -5.89 4.65
C LEU A 46 -1.83 -6.43 3.25
N ILE A 47 -2.43 -7.62 3.18
CA ILE A 47 -2.91 -8.19 1.92
C ILE A 47 -4.02 -7.32 1.31
N VAL A 48 -5.00 -6.88 2.11
CA VAL A 48 -6.05 -5.94 1.66
C VAL A 48 -5.46 -4.65 1.13
N PHE A 49 -4.51 -4.05 1.85
CA PHE A 49 -3.81 -2.84 1.41
C PHE A 49 -3.05 -3.07 0.10
N ALA A 50 -2.33 -4.20 -0.04
CA ALA A 50 -1.61 -4.55 -1.25
C ALA A 50 -2.56 -4.75 -2.45
N MET A 51 -3.71 -5.40 -2.25
CA MET A 51 -4.73 -5.54 -3.28
C MET A 51 -5.29 -4.19 -3.72
N LEU A 52 -5.60 -3.29 -2.77
CA LEU A 52 -6.05 -1.93 -3.07
C LEU A 52 -4.99 -1.11 -3.80
N LEU A 53 -3.72 -1.27 -3.45
CA LEU A 53 -2.60 -0.62 -4.12
C LEU A 53 -2.47 -1.10 -5.56
N VAL A 54 -2.49 -2.41 -5.80
CA VAL A 54 -2.47 -2.98 -7.16
C VAL A 54 -3.67 -2.50 -7.96
N TYR A 55 -4.88 -2.53 -7.39
CA TYR A 55 -6.07 -2.01 -8.04
C TYR A 55 -5.95 -0.52 -8.40
N SER A 56 -5.40 0.30 -7.51
CA SER A 56 -5.18 1.74 -7.73
C SER A 56 -4.26 1.99 -8.93
N LEU A 57 -3.20 1.19 -9.07
CA LEU A 57 -2.27 1.28 -10.19
C LEU A 57 -2.91 0.79 -11.50
N LEU A 58 -3.67 -0.31 -11.46
CA LEU A 58 -4.36 -0.84 -12.65
C LEU A 58 -5.45 0.12 -13.14
N LYS A 59 -6.12 0.84 -12.24
CA LYS A 59 -7.10 1.87 -12.61
C LYS A 59 -6.43 3.06 -13.29
N ASN A 60 -5.21 3.40 -12.87
CA ASN A 60 -4.46 4.55 -13.38
C ASN A 60 -3.30 4.09 -14.28
N TRP A 61 -3.66 3.65 -15.49
CA TRP A 61 -2.71 3.18 -16.51
C TRP A 61 -1.60 4.19 -16.81
N LEU A 62 -1.90 5.49 -16.78
CA LEU A 62 -0.90 6.54 -17.02
C LEU A 62 0.13 6.58 -15.88
N LEU A 63 -0.32 6.50 -14.62
CA LEU A 63 0.58 6.44 -13.47
C LEU A 63 1.46 5.19 -13.51
N LEU A 64 0.89 4.04 -13.87
CA LEU A 64 1.64 2.80 -14.05
C LEU A 64 2.71 2.95 -15.14
N PHE A 65 2.33 3.53 -16.29
CA PHE A 65 3.26 3.82 -17.37
C PHE A 65 4.40 4.75 -16.92
N VAL A 66 4.10 5.85 -16.24
CA VAL A 66 5.11 6.79 -15.73
C VAL A 66 6.06 6.10 -14.77
N LEU A 67 5.56 5.24 -13.89
CA LEU A 67 6.38 4.50 -12.94
C LEU A 67 7.34 3.55 -13.66
N VAL A 68 6.85 2.77 -14.63
CA VAL A 68 7.69 1.89 -15.46
C VAL A 68 8.70 2.69 -16.27
N PHE A 69 8.27 3.78 -16.91
CA PHE A 69 9.13 4.65 -17.72
C PHE A 69 10.27 5.23 -16.90
N VAL A 70 9.97 5.78 -15.71
CA VAL A 70 10.99 6.34 -14.83
C VAL A 70 11.93 5.24 -14.32
N SER A 71 11.41 4.11 -13.84
CA SER A 71 12.25 3.01 -13.37
C SER A 71 13.15 2.43 -14.46
N ALA A 72 12.63 2.22 -15.67
CA ALA A 72 13.41 1.72 -16.81
C ALA A 72 14.46 2.74 -17.26
N SER A 73 14.11 4.03 -17.31
CA SER A 73 15.04 5.10 -17.66
C SER A 73 16.18 5.22 -16.64
N LEU A 74 15.85 5.22 -15.35
CA LEU A 74 16.86 5.24 -14.28
C LEU A 74 17.73 3.99 -14.31
N TYR A 75 17.15 2.81 -14.52
CA TYR A 75 17.92 1.57 -14.66
C TYR A 75 18.88 1.65 -15.85
N GLY A 76 18.42 2.14 -17.01
CA GLY A 76 19.24 2.35 -18.19
C GLY A 76 20.38 3.33 -17.96
N ILE A 77 20.11 4.47 -17.32
CA ILE A 77 21.15 5.45 -16.99
C ILE A 77 22.18 4.87 -16.02
N ASN A 78 21.75 4.14 -14.99
CA ASN A 78 22.66 3.50 -14.03
C ASN A 78 23.51 2.40 -14.70
N TYR A 79 22.96 1.69 -15.69
CA TYR A 79 23.69 0.69 -16.46
C TYR A 79 24.89 1.27 -17.22
N LEU A 80 24.80 2.54 -17.64
CA LEU A 80 25.90 3.24 -18.31
C LEU A 80 27.09 3.54 -17.38
N LYS A 81 26.94 3.41 -16.04
CA LYS A 81 28.01 3.65 -15.05
C LYS A 81 28.72 5.00 -15.21
N GLY A 82 27.99 6.03 -15.62
CA GLY A 82 28.51 7.37 -15.85
C GLY A 82 29.15 7.60 -17.23
N ALA A 83 29.16 6.59 -18.11
CA ALA A 83 29.52 6.77 -19.50
C ALA A 83 28.44 7.54 -20.28
N ASP A 84 28.85 8.25 -21.31
CA ASP A 84 27.92 8.91 -22.23
C ASP A 84 27.20 7.86 -23.07
N LEU A 85 25.90 8.07 -23.28
CA LEU A 85 25.13 7.27 -24.22
C LEU A 85 25.48 7.70 -25.64
N ASN A 86 26.20 6.85 -26.38
CA ASN A 86 26.54 7.09 -27.77
C ASN A 86 25.67 6.21 -28.67
N LEU A 87 24.72 6.82 -29.38
CA LEU A 87 23.82 6.14 -30.31
C LEU A 87 24.34 6.16 -31.76
N GLY A 88 25.60 6.58 -31.97
CA GLY A 88 26.24 6.69 -33.29
C GLY A 88 25.91 7.98 -34.04
N PHE A 89 24.69 8.49 -33.92
CA PHE A 89 24.27 9.78 -34.49
C PHE A 89 24.23 10.91 -33.46
N VAL A 90 24.07 10.59 -32.18
CA VAL A 90 24.03 11.55 -31.07
C VAL A 90 24.75 10.95 -29.86
N ARG A 91 25.52 11.80 -29.16
CA ARG A 91 26.14 11.50 -27.87
C ARG A 91 25.45 12.32 -26.79
N LEU A 92 24.82 11.63 -25.84
CA LEU A 92 24.16 12.25 -24.69
C LEU A 92 24.95 11.99 -23.42
N THR A 93 25.23 13.06 -22.68
CA THR A 93 25.86 12.92 -21.36
C THR A 93 24.85 12.41 -20.33
N THR A 94 25.34 11.80 -19.25
CA THR A 94 24.49 11.34 -18.13
C THR A 94 23.60 12.47 -17.60
N SER A 95 24.11 13.70 -17.50
CA SER A 95 23.33 14.87 -17.07
C SER A 95 22.19 15.20 -18.04
N GLN A 96 22.42 15.14 -19.35
CA GLN A 96 21.38 15.37 -20.35
C GLN A 96 20.29 14.30 -20.30
N LEU A 97 20.64 13.04 -20.01
CA LEU A 97 19.66 11.96 -19.83
C LEU A 97 18.77 12.20 -18.62
N TYR A 98 19.33 12.62 -17.47
CA TYR A 98 18.55 12.97 -16.30
C TYR A 98 17.65 14.19 -16.53
N VAL A 99 18.15 15.23 -17.21
CA VAL A 99 17.35 16.40 -17.57
C VAL A 99 16.22 16.01 -18.51
N GLY A 100 16.50 15.21 -19.56
CA GLY A 100 15.48 14.71 -20.47
C GLY A 100 14.43 13.86 -19.76
N LEU A 101 14.85 12.99 -18.84
CA LEU A 101 13.95 12.23 -17.99
C LEU A 101 13.04 13.14 -17.18
N LEU A 102 13.57 14.18 -16.52
CA LEU A 102 12.75 15.12 -15.74
C LEU A 102 11.76 15.90 -16.61
N VAL A 103 12.20 16.38 -17.77
CA VAL A 103 11.35 17.15 -18.71
C VAL A 103 10.17 16.32 -19.21
N VAL A 104 10.33 15.01 -19.37
CA VAL A 104 9.24 14.11 -19.80
C VAL A 104 8.43 13.59 -18.61
N ALA A 105 9.10 13.16 -17.54
CA ALA A 105 8.46 12.54 -16.39
C ALA A 105 7.64 13.52 -15.54
N LEU A 106 8.05 14.80 -15.44
CA LEU A 106 7.31 15.78 -14.65
C LEU A 106 5.92 16.09 -15.24
N PRO A 107 5.78 16.46 -16.53
CA PRO A 107 4.47 16.67 -17.14
C PRO A 107 3.61 15.40 -17.09
N LEU A 108 4.17 14.24 -17.47
CA LEU A 108 3.43 12.98 -17.44
C LEU A 108 3.02 12.60 -16.02
N GLY A 109 3.89 12.82 -15.04
CA GLY A 109 3.61 12.58 -13.62
C GLY A 109 2.52 13.51 -13.08
N PHE A 110 2.48 14.77 -13.52
CA PHE A 110 1.40 15.68 -13.18
C PHE A 110 0.06 15.21 -13.76
N LEU A 111 0.04 14.84 -15.04
CA LEU A 111 -1.16 14.30 -15.71
C LEU A 111 -1.62 12.98 -15.05
N ALA A 112 -0.68 12.13 -14.62
CA ALA A 112 -0.96 10.90 -13.92
C ALA A 112 -1.65 11.11 -12.56
N SER A 113 -1.65 12.34 -12.01
CA SER A 113 -2.34 12.70 -10.77
C SER A 113 -2.05 11.73 -9.60
N PRO A 114 -0.77 11.47 -9.25
CA PRO A 114 -0.40 10.51 -8.21
C PRO A 114 -1.03 10.85 -6.85
N PHE A 115 -1.17 12.14 -6.54
CA PHE A 115 -1.79 12.61 -5.30
C PHE A 115 -3.24 12.13 -5.16
N SER A 116 -4.04 12.24 -6.22
CA SER A 116 -5.42 11.74 -6.22
C SER A 116 -5.46 10.22 -6.00
N THR A 117 -4.55 9.49 -6.64
CA THR A 117 -4.44 8.03 -6.48
C THR A 117 -4.07 7.64 -5.05
N ILE A 118 -3.13 8.36 -4.42
CA ILE A 118 -2.71 8.13 -3.04
C ILE A 118 -3.84 8.46 -2.06
N LEU A 119 -4.54 9.59 -2.24
CA LEU A 119 -5.69 9.94 -1.40
C LEU A 119 -6.80 8.90 -1.50
N TRP A 120 -7.08 8.40 -2.70
CA TRP A 120 -8.05 7.33 -2.90
C TRP A 120 -7.61 6.05 -2.18
N LEU A 121 -6.36 5.62 -2.36
CA LEU A 121 -5.81 4.44 -1.72
C LEU A 121 -5.89 4.55 -0.19
N LEU A 122 -5.48 5.69 0.37
CA LEU A 122 -5.52 5.94 1.81
C LEU A 122 -6.96 5.94 2.33
N GLY A 123 -7.87 6.63 1.66
CA GLY A 123 -9.29 6.66 2.04
C GLY A 123 -9.93 5.27 1.99
N ALA A 124 -9.71 4.53 0.91
CA ALA A 124 -10.21 3.17 0.75
C ALA A 124 -9.62 2.22 1.81
N ALA A 125 -8.31 2.30 2.06
CA ALA A 125 -7.64 1.51 3.10
C ALA A 125 -8.16 1.85 4.50
N CYS A 126 -8.30 3.13 4.84
CA CYS A 126 -8.85 3.56 6.12
C CYS A 126 -10.27 3.03 6.32
N VAL A 127 -11.16 3.22 5.35
CA VAL A 127 -12.55 2.76 5.45
C VAL A 127 -12.64 1.24 5.55
N THR A 128 -11.89 0.51 4.73
CA THR A 128 -11.94 -0.96 4.72
C THR A 128 -11.28 -1.58 5.94
N ILE A 129 -10.06 -1.18 6.27
CA ILE A 129 -9.28 -1.76 7.38
C ILE A 129 -9.83 -1.32 8.73
N ILE A 130 -9.99 -0.01 8.95
CA ILE A 130 -10.45 0.51 10.24
C ILE A 130 -11.94 0.20 10.41
N GLY A 131 -12.74 0.29 9.34
CA GLY A 131 -14.15 -0.08 9.38
C GLY A 131 -14.33 -1.55 9.79
N HIS A 132 -13.60 -2.47 9.15
CA HIS A 132 -13.58 -3.88 9.55
C HIS A 132 -13.11 -4.08 10.99
N ALA A 133 -12.02 -3.43 11.39
CA ALA A 133 -11.46 -3.55 12.74
C ALA A 133 -12.40 -3.00 13.84
N ALA A 134 -13.23 -2.01 13.52
CA ALA A 134 -14.17 -1.40 14.46
C ALA A 134 -15.45 -2.23 14.67
N ILE A 135 -15.91 -2.94 13.64
CA ILE A 135 -17.15 -3.72 13.70
C ILE A 135 -16.95 -5.16 14.20
N MET A 136 -15.73 -5.69 14.11
CA MET A 136 -15.42 -7.06 14.54
C MET A 136 -15.28 -7.12 16.06
N ASP A 137 -16.11 -7.93 16.71
CA ASP A 137 -15.99 -8.20 18.14
C ASP A 137 -14.71 -8.93 18.48
N LYS A 138 -14.14 -8.60 19.64
CA LYS A 138 -13.05 -9.38 20.21
C LYS A 138 -13.56 -10.78 20.61
N PRO A 139 -12.77 -11.85 20.45
CA PRO A 139 -13.17 -13.18 20.89
C PRO A 139 -13.28 -13.24 22.42
N ILE A 140 -14.16 -14.09 22.92
CA ILE A 140 -14.56 -14.15 24.35
C ILE A 140 -13.35 -14.45 25.26
N GLU A 141 -12.39 -15.23 24.77
CA GLU A 141 -11.11 -15.53 25.45
C GLU A 141 -10.33 -14.28 25.85
N SER A 142 -10.40 -13.20 25.04
CA SER A 142 -9.74 -11.93 25.35
C SER A 142 -10.40 -11.17 26.52
N ALA A 143 -11.70 -11.40 26.77
CA ALA A 143 -12.40 -10.81 27.91
C ALA A 143 -11.94 -11.47 29.22
N PHE A 144 -11.76 -12.79 29.23
CA PHE A 144 -11.24 -13.52 30.40
C PHE A 144 -9.79 -13.15 30.74
N SER A 145 -8.96 -12.84 29.74
CA SER A 145 -7.59 -12.36 30.00
C SER A 145 -7.52 -10.92 30.54
N GLU A 146 -8.51 -10.07 30.23
CA GLU A 146 -8.60 -8.71 30.81
C GLU A 146 -9.15 -8.74 32.24
N GLU A 147 -9.95 -9.74 32.63
CA GLU A 147 -10.50 -9.89 34.00
C GLU A 147 -9.54 -10.58 34.98
N ALA A 148 -8.52 -11.29 34.49
CA ALA A 148 -7.54 -12.00 35.31
C ALA A 148 -6.34 -11.14 35.75
N VAL A 149 -6.33 -9.84 35.45
CA VAL A 149 -5.26 -8.86 35.76
C VAL A 149 -5.85 -7.70 36.57
#